data_AF-A0A411HJD7-F1
#
_entry.id   AF-A0A411HJD7-F1
#
_cell.length_a   1.000
_cell.length_b   1.000
_cell.length_c   1.000
_cell.angle_alpha   90.00
_cell.angle_beta   90.00
_cell.angle_gamma   90.00
#
_symmetry.space_group_name_H-M   'P 1'
#
loop_
_entity.id
_entity.type
_entity.pdbx_description
1 polymer ?
#
loop_
_entity_poly.entity_id
_entity_poly.type
_entity_poly.pdbx_seq_one_letter_code
_entity_poly.pdbx_strand_id
1 'polypeptide(L)'
;MAAFHPRYFEFFDLNRAFAIELDNVSEARRMERFLAASLHEHRAPAPLLVRDAAAGYTEWYRGAYGLLEQQGRRAQHEGHILHMPFKRWVRDQLEIRSELLFDWSQRMLDEIALDTSIGGLDSAALRRTLSDAVDALVAFKLPPERYVPTTILEWHARLPSTSASSHF
;
A
#
# COMPACT_ATOMS: atom_id res chain seq x y z
N MET A 1 0.26 13.25 4.87
CA MET A 1 0.86 12.08 4.20
C MET A 1 -0.24 11.52 3.31
N ALA A 2 -0.10 11.55 1.98
CA ALA A 2 -1.09 10.90 1.12
C ALA A 2 -0.93 9.39 1.37
N ALA A 3 -1.94 8.76 1.96
CA ALA A 3 -1.91 7.32 2.18
C ALA A 3 -2.14 6.64 0.83
N PHE A 4 -1.26 5.72 0.45
CA PHE A 4 -1.49 4.84 -0.69
C PHE A 4 -2.84 4.15 -0.55
N HIS A 5 -3.44 3.77 -1.68
CA HIS A 5 -4.60 2.87 -1.67
C HIS A 5 -4.29 1.65 -0.79
N PRO A 6 -5.18 1.20 0.12
CA PRO A 6 -4.88 0.10 1.06
C PRO A 6 -4.31 -1.17 0.41
N ARG A 7 -4.81 -1.50 -0.80
CA ARG A 7 -4.35 -2.64 -1.63
C ARG A 7 -3.31 -2.29 -2.70
N TYR A 8 -2.47 -1.27 -2.48
CA TYR A 8 -1.46 -0.84 -3.45
C TYR A 8 -0.56 -1.98 -3.95
N PHE A 9 -0.30 -2.98 -3.11
CA PHE A 9 0.51 -4.16 -3.43
C PHE A 9 -0.09 -5.08 -4.51
N GLU A 10 -1.37 -4.93 -4.85
CA GLU A 10 -2.01 -5.67 -5.95
C GLU A 10 -1.90 -4.95 -7.29
N PHE A 11 -1.77 -3.62 -7.29
CA PHE A 11 -1.89 -2.81 -8.50
C PHE A 11 -0.56 -2.27 -9.01
N PHE A 12 0.47 -2.19 -8.17
CA PHE A 12 1.78 -1.66 -8.53
C PHE A 12 2.84 -2.76 -8.57
N ASP A 13 3.72 -2.72 -9.58
CA ASP A 13 4.91 -3.58 -9.62
C ASP A 13 5.97 -3.06 -8.63
N LEU A 14 5.87 -3.51 -7.39
CA LEU A 14 6.77 -3.11 -6.31
C LEU A 14 8.23 -3.57 -6.51
N ASN A 15 8.50 -4.50 -7.44
CA ASN A 15 9.85 -4.94 -7.75
C ASN A 15 10.59 -3.95 -8.67
N ARG A 16 9.83 -3.15 -9.44
CA ARG A 16 10.37 -2.10 -10.32
C ARG A 16 10.14 -0.70 -9.78
N ALA A 17 9.25 -0.54 -8.82
CA ALA A 17 9.03 0.71 -8.12
C ALA A 17 10.23 1.05 -7.21
N PHE A 18 10.33 2.34 -6.87
CA PHE A 18 11.28 2.88 -5.90
C PHE A 18 10.61 3.97 -5.06
N ALA A 19 11.21 4.31 -3.92
CA ALA A 19 10.93 5.54 -3.20
C ALA A 19 12.18 6.43 -3.14
N ILE A 20 11.98 7.74 -3.15
CA ILE A 20 13.05 8.73 -2.98
C ILE A 20 12.89 9.32 -1.58
N GLU A 21 13.95 9.27 -0.78
CA GLU A 21 13.99 9.93 0.53
C GLU A 21 14.31 11.42 0.36
N LEU A 22 13.48 12.25 0.99
CA LEU A 22 13.55 13.71 0.91
C LEU A 22 13.32 14.29 2.30
N ASP A 23 13.98 15.40 2.61
CA ASP A 23 14.02 15.93 3.98
C ASP A 23 12.69 16.52 4.43
N ASN A 24 11.85 16.94 3.47
CA ASN A 24 10.60 17.61 3.78
C ASN A 24 9.51 17.43 2.70
N VAL A 25 8.28 17.71 3.11
CA VAL A 25 7.07 17.58 2.28
C VAL A 25 7.07 18.54 1.08
N SER A 26 7.68 19.72 1.20
CA SER A 26 7.71 20.69 0.09
C SER A 26 8.56 20.19 -1.07
N GLU A 27 9.71 19.60 -0.74
CA GLU A 27 10.60 18.93 -1.68
C GLU A 27 9.93 17.70 -2.30
N ALA A 28 9.30 16.84 -1.50
CA ALA A 28 8.52 15.71 -1.99
C ALA A 28 7.47 16.13 -3.02
N ARG A 29 6.68 17.16 -2.71
CA ARG A 29 5.68 17.70 -3.65
C ARG A 29 6.29 18.28 -4.92
N ARG A 30 7.51 18.84 -4.84
CA ARG A 30 8.23 19.34 -6.03
C ARG A 30 8.68 18.19 -6.92
N MET A 31 9.26 17.15 -6.31
CA MET A 31 9.66 15.93 -7.00
C MET A 31 8.45 15.23 -7.65
N GLU A 32 7.35 15.07 -6.92
CA GLU A 32 6.09 14.52 -7.44
C GLU A 32 5.59 15.28 -8.68
N ARG A 33 5.53 16.61 -8.61
CA ARG A 33 5.10 17.44 -9.76
C ARG A 33 6.05 17.30 -10.95
N PHE A 34 7.36 17.25 -10.70
CA PHE A 34 8.35 17.06 -11.74
C PHE A 34 8.17 15.71 -12.43
N LEU A 35 8.08 14.61 -11.67
CA LEU A 35 7.84 13.27 -12.19
C LEU A 35 6.52 13.19 -12.95
N ALA A 36 5.43 13.73 -12.40
CA ALA A 36 4.12 13.73 -13.05
C ALA A 36 4.11 14.49 -14.38
N ALA A 37 4.90 15.56 -14.50
CA ALA A 37 5.10 16.27 -15.76
C ALA A 37 5.93 15.46 -16.75
N SER A 38 7.03 14.83 -16.30
CA SER A 38 7.87 13.98 -17.15
C SER A 38 7.13 12.73 -17.66
N LEU A 39 6.22 12.18 -16.87
CA LEU A 39 5.50 10.94 -17.18
C LEU A 39 4.17 11.18 -17.92
N HIS A 40 3.88 12.41 -18.35
CA HIS A 40 2.58 12.79 -18.90
C HIS A 40 2.14 11.88 -20.07
N GLU A 41 3.05 11.57 -21.00
CA GLU A 41 2.77 10.71 -22.16
C GLU A 41 2.49 9.25 -21.80
N HIS A 42 2.86 8.83 -20.59
CA HIS A 42 2.65 7.47 -20.09
C HIS A 42 1.37 7.31 -19.26
N ARG A 43 0.57 8.37 -19.09
CA ARG A 43 -0.66 8.30 -18.30
C ARG A 43 -1.60 7.23 -18.85
N ALA A 44 -2.15 6.45 -17.93
CA ALA A 44 -3.10 5.39 -18.22
C ALA A 44 -4.38 5.61 -17.41
N PRO A 45 -5.54 5.07 -17.85
CA PRO A 45 -6.72 5.03 -17.01
C PRO A 45 -6.47 4.14 -15.78
N ALA A 46 -7.17 4.43 -14.69
CA ALA A 46 -7.18 3.57 -13.52
C ALA A 46 -7.71 2.16 -13.86
N PRO A 47 -7.24 1.09 -13.19
CA PRO A 47 -7.84 -0.23 -13.31
C PRO A 47 -9.32 -0.21 -12.92
N LEU A 48 -10.16 -0.95 -13.65
CA LEU A 48 -11.62 -1.03 -13.41
C LEU A 48 -12.00 -1.48 -11.98
N LEU A 49 -11.09 -2.17 -11.30
CA LEU A 49 -11.25 -2.65 -9.93
C LEU A 49 -11.09 -1.53 -8.88
N VAL A 50 -10.47 -0.41 -9.25
CA VAL A 50 -10.28 0.75 -8.37
C VAL A 50 -11.50 1.64 -8.51
N ARG A 51 -12.31 1.73 -7.45
CA ARG A 51 -13.51 2.57 -7.45
C ARG A 51 -13.14 4.05 -7.54
N ASP A 52 -13.93 4.77 -8.32
CA ASP A 52 -13.88 6.21 -8.60
C ASP A 52 -13.80 7.14 -7.36
N ALA A 53 -14.12 6.66 -6.17
CA ALA A 53 -14.05 7.46 -4.93
C ALA A 53 -12.62 7.56 -4.34
N ALA A 54 -11.66 6.75 -4.81
CA ALA A 54 -10.27 6.85 -4.39
C ALA A 54 -9.56 7.92 -5.24
N ALA A 55 -8.92 8.90 -4.59
CA ALA A 55 -8.26 10.05 -5.22
C ALA A 55 -7.00 9.71 -6.07
N GLY A 56 -6.97 8.55 -6.74
CA GLY A 56 -5.83 8.01 -7.50
C GLY A 56 -5.92 8.21 -9.01
N TYR A 57 -6.84 9.03 -9.54
CA TYR A 57 -7.04 9.20 -10.99
C TYR A 57 -5.82 9.66 -11.77
N THR A 58 -4.85 10.29 -11.10
CA THR A 58 -3.70 10.94 -11.75
C THR A 58 -2.40 10.14 -11.67
N GLU A 59 -2.41 8.96 -11.04
CA GLU A 59 -1.18 8.25 -10.66
C GLU A 59 -0.99 6.91 -11.39
N TRP A 60 -1.74 6.68 -12.46
CA TRP A 60 -1.62 5.47 -13.27
C TRP A 60 -0.76 5.76 -14.50
N TYR A 61 0.33 5.01 -14.61
CA TYR A 61 1.25 5.10 -15.74
C TYR A 61 1.53 3.72 -16.31
N ARG A 62 1.62 3.60 -17.63
CA ARG A 62 1.95 2.35 -18.33
C ARG A 62 3.12 2.58 -19.28
N GLY A 63 4.04 1.60 -19.34
CA GLY A 63 5.20 1.65 -20.24
C GLY A 63 6.27 2.67 -19.84
N ALA A 64 6.19 3.23 -18.63
CA ALA A 64 7.10 4.29 -18.18
C ALA A 64 8.38 3.78 -17.49
N TYR A 65 8.62 2.47 -17.44
CA TYR A 65 9.70 1.89 -16.64
C TYR A 65 11.08 2.44 -16.98
N GLY A 66 11.40 2.60 -18.28
CA GLY A 66 12.70 3.14 -18.69
C GLY A 66 12.91 4.59 -18.24
N LEU A 67 11.87 5.41 -18.35
CA LEU A 67 11.90 6.80 -17.91
C LEU A 67 11.98 6.89 -16.38
N LEU A 68 11.20 6.09 -15.65
CA LEU A 68 11.25 6.01 -14.20
C LEU A 68 12.65 5.60 -13.70
N GLU A 69 13.27 4.61 -14.34
CA GLU A 69 14.64 4.19 -14.01
C GLU A 69 15.65 5.32 -14.27
N GLN A 70 15.49 6.07 -15.37
CA GLN A 70 16.31 7.25 -15.64
C GLN A 70 16.15 8.33 -14.57
N GLN A 71 14.92 8.64 -14.15
CA GLN A 71 14.67 9.63 -13.10
C GLN A 71 15.19 9.17 -11.74
N GLY A 72 15.06 7.88 -11.41
CA GLY A 72 15.64 7.31 -10.19
C GLY A 72 17.16 7.44 -10.15
N ARG A 73 17.84 7.09 -11.25
CA ARG A 73 19.30 7.28 -11.38
C ARG A 73 19.70 8.75 -11.25
N ARG A 74 18.94 9.66 -11.86
CA ARG A 74 19.17 11.10 -11.75
C ARG A 74 19.07 11.56 -10.30
N ALA A 75 18.02 11.17 -9.58
CA ALA A 75 17.85 11.53 -8.18
C ALA A 75 19.02 11.02 -7.30
N GLN A 76 19.51 9.80 -7.55
CA GLN A 76 20.71 9.29 -6.88
C GLN A 76 21.97 10.13 -7.19
N HIS A 77 22.17 10.54 -8.45
CA HIS A 77 23.27 11.41 -8.83
C HIS A 77 23.19 12.80 -8.19
N GLU A 78 21.98 13.30 -7.96
CA GLU A 78 21.70 14.55 -7.24
C GLU A 78 21.87 14.40 -5.71
N GLY A 79 22.15 13.18 -5.22
CA GLY A 79 22.48 12.89 -3.82
C GLY A 79 21.32 12.33 -2.99
N HIS A 80 20.15 12.11 -3.59
CA HIS A 80 19.01 11.54 -2.89
C HIS A 80 19.17 10.04 -2.64
N ILE A 81 18.63 9.57 -1.51
CA ILE A 81 18.58 8.14 -1.21
C ILE A 81 17.42 7.52 -1.99
N LEU A 82 17.74 6.48 -2.76
CA LEU A 82 16.76 5.71 -3.53
C LEU A 82 16.56 4.34 -2.88
N HIS A 83 15.31 4.08 -2.49
CA HIS A 83 14.87 2.81 -1.93
C HIS A 83 14.33 1.91 -3.04
N MET A 84 15.20 1.07 -3.62
CA MET A 84 14.87 0.17 -4.74
C MET A 84 15.35 -1.28 -4.47
N PRO A 85 14.53 -2.32 -4.71
CA PRO A 85 13.12 -2.24 -5.07
C PRO A 85 12.29 -1.73 -3.91
N PHE A 86 11.25 -0.94 -4.20
CA PHE A 86 10.33 -0.40 -3.19
C PHE A 86 9.74 -1.49 -2.31
N LYS A 87 9.51 -2.69 -2.87
CA LYS A 87 9.04 -3.86 -2.14
C LYS A 87 9.86 -4.16 -0.88
N ARG A 88 11.19 -4.06 -0.95
CA ARG A 88 12.07 -4.33 0.18
C ARG A 88 11.90 -3.27 1.26
N TRP A 89 11.93 -2.00 0.88
CA TRP A 89 11.74 -0.90 1.81
C TRP A 89 10.39 -0.98 2.52
N VAL A 90 9.31 -1.23 1.77
CA VAL A 90 7.97 -1.40 2.37
C VAL A 90 7.93 -2.58 3.34
N ARG A 91 8.55 -3.71 3.00
CA ARG A 91 8.66 -4.87 3.90
C ARG A 91 9.36 -4.48 5.21
N ASP A 92 10.49 -3.78 5.13
CA ASP A 92 11.25 -3.36 6.30
C ASP A 92 10.45 -2.36 7.16
N GLN A 93 9.71 -1.44 6.52
CA GLN A 93 8.80 -0.52 7.21
C GLN A 93 7.61 -1.23 7.86
N LEU A 94 7.06 -2.25 7.21
CA LEU A 94 6.00 -3.09 7.78
C LEU A 94 6.52 -3.87 8.98
N GLU A 95 7.72 -4.44 8.90
CA GLU A 95 8.35 -5.17 10.02
C GLU A 95 8.57 -4.25 11.23
N ILE A 96 9.06 -3.02 11.03
CA ILE A 96 9.20 -2.03 12.12
C ILE A 96 7.84 -1.68 12.75
N ARG A 97 6.80 -1.46 11.92
CA ARG A 97 5.47 -1.10 12.42
C ARG A 97 4.70 -2.29 13.00
N SER A 98 5.12 -3.50 12.67
CA SER A 98 4.39 -4.72 13.02
C SER A 98 4.37 -5.00 14.52
N GLU A 99 5.32 -4.48 15.28
CA GLU A 99 5.29 -4.52 16.75
C GLU A 99 4.04 -3.84 17.32
N LEU A 100 3.52 -2.83 16.64
CA LEU A 100 2.30 -2.11 17.03
C LEU A 100 1.03 -2.75 16.45
N LEU A 101 1.16 -3.68 15.49
CA LEU A 101 0.01 -4.29 14.82
C LEU A 101 -0.77 -5.21 15.76
N PHE A 102 -0.11 -5.91 16.69
CA PHE A 102 -0.81 -6.81 17.61
C PHE A 102 -1.82 -6.05 18.47
N ASP A 103 -1.36 -5.03 19.20
CA ASP A 103 -2.21 -4.19 20.05
C ASP A 103 -3.28 -3.45 19.26
N TRP A 104 -2.92 -2.92 18.08
CA TRP A 104 -3.87 -2.25 17.21
C TRP A 104 -4.97 -3.21 16.75
N SER A 105 -4.61 -4.39 16.27
CA SER A 105 -5.54 -5.38 15.73
C SER A 105 -6.47 -5.93 16.82
N GLN A 106 -5.98 -6.10 18.05
CA GLN A 106 -6.79 -6.45 19.20
C GLN A 106 -7.85 -5.38 19.51
N ARG A 107 -7.47 -4.10 19.52
CA ARG A 107 -8.44 -2.99 19.72
C ARG A 107 -9.50 -2.95 18.62
N MET A 108 -9.11 -3.19 17.37
CA MET A 108 -10.05 -3.25 16.24
C MET A 108 -11.04 -4.40 16.38
N LEU A 109 -10.62 -5.57 16.90
CA LEU A 109 -11.54 -6.67 17.19
C LEU A 109 -12.56 -6.30 18.26
N ASP A 110 -12.12 -5.68 19.35
CA ASP A 110 -13.00 -5.27 20.45
C ASP A 110 -14.05 -4.26 19.97
N GLU A 111 -13.63 -3.33 19.10
CA GLU A 111 -14.51 -2.34 18.47
C GLU A 111 -15.52 -2.99 17.51
N ILE A 112 -15.08 -3.93 16.67
CA ILE A 112 -15.98 -4.68 15.77
C ILE A 112 -16.98 -5.51 16.59
N ALA A 113 -16.55 -6.13 17.69
CA ALA A 113 -17.43 -6.93 18.54
C ALA A 113 -18.51 -6.06 19.20
N LEU A 114 -18.12 -4.88 19.69
CA LEU A 114 -19.04 -3.90 20.27
C LEU A 114 -20.04 -3.39 19.22
N ASP A 115 -19.57 -3.01 18.04
CA ASP A 115 -20.44 -2.42 16.99
C ASP A 115 -21.34 -3.47 16.32
N THR A 116 -20.90 -4.73 16.20
CA THR A 116 -21.76 -5.84 15.71
C THR A 116 -22.97 -6.06 16.64
N SER A 117 -22.84 -5.77 17.93
CA SER A 117 -23.96 -5.82 18.87
C SER A 117 -24.97 -4.67 18.71
N ILE A 118 -24.57 -3.59 18.03
CA ILE A 118 -25.36 -2.35 17.85
C ILE A 118 -25.79 -2.15 16.38
N GLY A 119 -25.25 -2.93 15.44
CA GLY A 119 -25.66 -2.95 14.02
C GLY A 119 -25.07 -1.82 13.16
N GLY A 120 -23.89 -1.30 13.50
CA GLY A 120 -23.28 -0.15 12.82
C GLY A 120 -22.61 -0.44 11.47
N LEU A 121 -22.54 0.60 10.62
CA LEU A 121 -21.87 0.61 9.32
C LEU A 121 -20.33 0.64 9.45
N ASP A 122 -19.81 1.12 10.58
CA ASP A 122 -18.37 1.27 10.83
C ASP A 122 -17.66 -0.09 10.95
N SER A 123 -18.35 -1.11 11.47
CA SER A 123 -17.90 -2.51 11.45
C SER A 123 -17.43 -2.98 10.08
N ALA A 124 -18.12 -2.61 8.99
CA ALA A 124 -17.77 -3.09 7.66
C ALA A 124 -16.48 -2.43 7.13
N ALA A 125 -16.27 -1.14 7.44
CA ALA A 125 -15.05 -0.43 7.08
C ALA A 125 -13.85 -0.93 7.89
N LEU A 126 -14.01 -1.09 9.21
CA LEU A 126 -12.98 -1.62 10.10
C LEU A 126 -12.57 -3.05 9.72
N ARG A 127 -13.53 -3.92 9.42
CA ARG A 127 -13.26 -5.27 8.91
C ARG A 127 -12.44 -5.25 7.61
N ARG A 128 -12.75 -4.36 6.67
CA ARG A 128 -11.95 -4.23 5.43
C ARG A 128 -10.53 -3.78 5.73
N THR A 129 -10.35 -2.75 6.55
CA THR A 129 -9.02 -2.26 6.95
C THR A 129 -8.18 -3.36 7.62
N LEU A 130 -8.80 -4.16 8.50
CA LEU A 130 -8.11 -5.27 9.16
C LEU A 130 -7.72 -6.37 8.16
N SER A 131 -8.61 -6.70 7.20
CA SER A 131 -8.33 -7.67 6.14
C SER A 131 -7.19 -7.19 5.22
N ASP A 132 -7.22 -5.94 4.77
CA ASP A 132 -6.18 -5.36 3.92
C ASP A 132 -4.81 -5.34 4.62
N ALA A 133 -4.78 -5.13 5.95
CA ALA A 133 -3.56 -5.19 6.74
C ALA A 133 -2.96 -6.62 6.80
N VAL A 134 -3.81 -7.65 7.00
CA VAL A 134 -3.39 -9.05 6.98
C VAL A 134 -2.90 -9.47 5.59
N ASP A 135 -3.64 -9.10 4.55
CA ASP A 135 -3.26 -9.35 3.15
C ASP A 135 -1.92 -8.71 2.79
N ALA A 136 -1.64 -7.50 3.29
CA ALA A 136 -0.35 -6.87 3.10
C ALA A 136 0.79 -7.70 3.72
N LEU A 137 0.65 -8.18 4.96
CA LEU A 137 1.67 -9.04 5.60
C LEU A 137 1.96 -10.28 4.74
N VAL A 138 0.92 -10.93 4.23
CA VAL A 138 1.04 -12.10 3.33
C VAL A 138 1.74 -11.71 2.03
N ALA A 139 1.35 -10.62 1.37
CA ALA A 139 1.94 -10.15 0.12
C ALA A 139 3.46 -9.83 0.24
N PHE A 140 3.88 -9.37 1.42
CA PHE A 140 5.28 -9.09 1.74
C PHE A 140 6.04 -10.27 2.37
N LYS A 141 5.42 -11.44 2.45
CA LYS A 141 5.99 -12.67 3.04
C LYS A 141 6.45 -12.47 4.49
N LEU A 142 5.71 -11.67 5.24
CA LEU A 142 5.86 -11.53 6.68
C LEU A 142 4.89 -12.50 7.36
N PRO A 143 5.33 -13.31 8.34
CA PRO A 143 4.47 -14.31 9.00
C PRO A 143 3.39 -13.61 9.82
N PRO A 144 2.10 -13.60 9.41
CA PRO A 144 1.05 -12.86 10.11
C PRO A 144 0.84 -13.36 11.54
N GLU A 145 1.16 -14.62 11.82
CA GLU A 145 1.08 -15.29 13.12
C GLU A 145 1.95 -14.62 14.18
N ARG A 146 2.97 -13.86 13.77
CA ARG A 146 3.85 -13.13 14.68
C ARG A 146 3.28 -11.76 15.08
N TYR A 147 2.36 -11.21 14.31
CA TYR A 147 1.98 -9.79 14.38
C TYR A 147 0.50 -9.57 14.65
N VAL A 148 -0.31 -10.63 14.54
CA VAL A 148 -1.76 -10.56 14.67
C VAL A 148 -2.26 -11.74 15.51
N PRO A 149 -3.19 -11.53 16.46
CA PRO A 149 -3.87 -12.60 17.19
C PRO A 149 -4.44 -13.72 16.31
N THR A 150 -4.34 -14.97 16.77
CA THR A 150 -4.86 -16.16 16.07
C THR A 150 -6.34 -16.04 15.72
N THR A 151 -7.15 -15.43 16.58
CA THR A 151 -8.58 -15.22 16.36
C THR A 151 -8.87 -14.38 15.11
N ILE A 152 -8.01 -13.41 14.79
CA ILE A 152 -8.12 -12.62 13.55
C ILE A 152 -7.72 -13.46 12.35
N LEU A 153 -6.67 -14.27 12.47
CA LEU A 153 -6.24 -15.13 11.36
C LEU A 153 -7.33 -16.15 10.99
N GLU A 154 -7.96 -16.75 12.00
CA GLU A 154 -9.10 -17.65 11.79
C GLU A 154 -10.30 -16.93 11.19
N TRP A 155 -10.59 -15.70 11.64
CA TRP A 155 -11.64 -14.87 11.04
C TRP A 155 -11.33 -14.52 9.59
N HIS A 156 -10.11 -14.12 9.30
CA HIS A 156 -9.65 -13.74 7.96
C HIS A 156 -9.72 -14.94 7.00
N ALA A 157 -9.33 -16.12 7.45
CA ALA A 157 -9.40 -17.36 6.66
C ALA A 157 -10.85 -17.78 6.29
N ARG A 158 -11.86 -17.29 7.02
CA ARG A 158 -13.28 -17.52 6.71
C ARG A 158 -13.85 -16.51 5.71
N LEU A 159 -13.14 -15.41 5.44
CA LEU A 159 -13.56 -14.47 4.41
C LEU A 159 -13.35 -15.12 3.04
N PRO A 160 -14.27 -14.89 2.08
CA PRO A 160 -14.01 -15.30 0.71
C PRO A 160 -12.70 -14.67 0.27
N SER A 161 -11.80 -15.49 -0.29
CA SER A 161 -10.54 -14.99 -0.82
C SER A 161 -10.82 -13.91 -1.85
N THR A 162 -10.50 -12.67 -1.50
CA THR A 162 -10.54 -11.54 -2.43
C THR A 162 -9.32 -11.63 -3.36
N SER A 163 -9.11 -12.79 -3.97
CA SER A 163 -8.01 -13.01 -4.90
C SER A 163 -8.40 -12.38 -6.24
N ALA A 164 -8.01 -11.12 -6.44
CA ALA A 164 -7.80 -10.59 -7.78
C ALA A 164 -6.50 -11.20 -8.35
N SER A 165 -6.51 -12.52 -8.58
CA SER A 165 -5.46 -13.21 -9.32
C SER A 165 -5.80 -13.18 -10.81
N SER A 166 -5.09 -12.35 -11.57
CA SER A 166 -4.39 -12.80 -12.78
C SER A 166 -3.54 -11.65 -13.32
N HIS A 167 -2.22 -11.87 -13.23
CA HIS A 167 -1.22 -11.15 -14.02
C HIS A 167 -1.64 -11.09 -15.50
N PHE A 168 -1.62 -9.87 -16.05
CA PHE A 168 -1.37 -9.60 -17.47
C PHE A 168 -0.32 -8.50 -17.56
#